data_AF-A0A250FQ28-F1
#
_entry.id   AF-A0A250FQ28-F1
#
_cell.length_a   1.000
_cell.length_b   1.000
_cell.length_c   1.000
_cell.angle_alpha   90.00
_cell.angle_beta   90.00
_cell.angle_gamma   90.00
#
_symmetry.space_group_name_H-M   'P 1'
#
loop_
_entity.id
_entity.type
_entity.pdbx_description
1 polymer ?
#
loop_
_entity_poly.entity_id
_entity_poly.type
_entity_poly.pdbx_seq_one_letter_code
_entity_poly.pdbx_strand_id
1 'polypeptide(L)'
;MKHLLIPFLFITTVIVAQNTANKVEKYKIDSDLAYPFEKPLLGKVKKVHTAHYSTVVTVLKDTIKREHFVENYTYGFDERGNEIEFIKYDKEGNIWNKEIKKYNEKDRLLYSKETKILGEDETYIEENSYSYNDKGFLIEEKSYEEDPDTGISHRRELYKYNNDQKLIENSYYSNDSLKRQVLYWYDNKGNLLRKLFYLDNKPYTDTKFEYNHIGNLIKKTENYIKTDYKHVKQYEYDAKNRLILFTKEDDDTKEIILKIIYKDDLLIEIYDNRDDEEVHIFYSYKNKKLINKVISKSFFNGCYYDYIKEKILYDEKGRIKKSFDYKQNKIKKTYTYYYDNKDRVIKTELLYTGDKKEYWIDNYDTIGNLIETIYKNDDYRDKDSYTYDNNNNLLSKITYKGNKAIEKTFYTYDKYQNIIKIEKYNNGKNYIYERTFTYYE
;
A
#
# COMPACT_ATOMS: atom_id res chain seq x y z
N MET A 1 22.76 12.14 2.08
CA MET A 1 21.46 11.81 2.71
C MET A 1 20.36 12.12 1.74
N LYS A 2 19.68 11.08 1.23
CA LYS A 2 18.52 11.21 0.34
C LYS A 2 17.38 11.78 1.18
N HIS A 3 17.09 13.07 1.02
CA HIS A 3 15.84 13.63 1.54
C HIS A 3 14.72 13.12 0.65
N LEU A 4 13.98 12.11 1.13
CA LEU A 4 12.61 11.89 0.70
C LEU A 4 11.83 13.17 1.03
N LEU A 5 11.77 14.08 0.06
CA LEU A 5 10.69 15.05 -0.01
C LEU A 5 9.44 14.20 -0.24
N ILE A 6 8.60 14.10 0.79
CA ILE A 6 7.18 13.77 0.58
C ILE A 6 6.65 14.95 -0.25
N PRO A 7 6.38 14.79 -1.56
CA PRO A 7 5.63 15.81 -2.25
C PRO A 7 4.23 15.74 -1.65
N PHE A 8 3.64 16.89 -1.34
CA PHE A 8 2.18 16.95 -1.27
C PHE A 8 1.67 16.25 -2.52
N LEU A 9 1.04 15.09 -2.33
CA LEU A 9 0.39 14.33 -3.38
C LEU A 9 -0.74 15.24 -3.88
N PHE A 10 -0.45 16.06 -4.88
CA PHE A 10 -1.47 16.76 -5.61
C PHE A 10 -2.27 15.66 -6.29
N ILE A 11 -3.42 15.34 -5.72
CA ILE A 11 -4.51 14.71 -6.45
C ILE A 11 -4.96 15.76 -7.46
N THR A 12 -4.20 15.91 -8.55
CA THR A 12 -4.80 16.41 -9.77
C THR A 12 -5.82 15.35 -10.12
N THR A 13 -7.08 15.74 -10.10
CA THR A 13 -8.13 14.96 -10.73
C THR A 13 -7.76 14.87 -12.20
N VAL A 14 -7.00 13.84 -12.56
CA VAL A 14 -6.89 13.41 -13.94
C VAL A 14 -8.30 12.98 -14.30
N ILE A 15 -9.02 13.86 -14.97
CA ILE A 15 -10.21 13.48 -15.71
C ILE A 15 -9.68 12.62 -16.85
N VAL A 16 -9.47 11.33 -16.56
CA VAL A 16 -9.20 10.33 -17.57
C VAL A 16 -10.49 10.22 -18.37
N ALA A 17 -10.43 10.67 -19.63
CA ALA A 17 -11.50 10.43 -20.58
C ALA A 17 -11.83 8.93 -20.58
N GLN A 18 -13.06 8.61 -20.18
CA GLN A 18 -13.62 7.28 -20.19
C GLN A 18 -13.68 6.79 -21.65
N ASN A 19 -12.70 5.99 -22.07
CA ASN A 19 -12.94 5.01 -23.12
C ASN A 19 -13.39 3.71 -22.45
N THR A 20 -14.70 3.55 -22.42
CA THR A 20 -15.45 2.38 -21.98
C THR A 20 -15.38 1.28 -23.04
N ALA A 21 -14.48 0.31 -22.85
CA ALA A 21 -14.67 -1.10 -23.17
C ALA A 21 -13.42 -1.88 -22.71
N ASN A 22 -13.60 -2.90 -21.86
CA ASN A 22 -12.60 -3.86 -21.38
C ASN A 22 -11.65 -3.48 -20.21
N LYS A 23 -12.13 -2.73 -19.21
CA LYS A 23 -11.49 -2.73 -17.88
C LYS A 23 -12.00 -3.92 -17.05
N VAL A 24 -11.32 -5.06 -17.15
CA VAL A 24 -11.53 -6.19 -16.25
C VAL A 24 -10.40 -6.18 -15.22
N GLU A 25 -10.64 -5.59 -14.05
CA GLU A 25 -9.70 -5.54 -12.91
C GLU A 25 -9.46 -6.92 -12.23
N LYS A 26 -9.68 -8.03 -12.93
CA LYS A 26 -9.54 -9.39 -12.37
C LYS A 26 -8.11 -9.94 -12.47
N TYR A 27 -7.36 -9.56 -13.51
CA TYR A 27 -5.99 -10.03 -13.73
C TYR A 27 -5.01 -9.20 -12.90
N LYS A 28 -4.73 -9.65 -11.68
CA LYS A 28 -3.84 -8.98 -10.74
C LYS A 28 -2.50 -9.70 -10.63
N ILE A 29 -1.46 -8.92 -10.39
CA ILE A 29 -0.13 -9.37 -10.00
C ILE A 29 0.08 -8.85 -8.58
N ASP A 30 0.86 -9.57 -7.78
CA ASP A 30 1.30 -9.11 -6.46
C ASP A 30 1.93 -7.71 -6.57
N SER A 31 1.51 -6.78 -5.71
CA SER A 31 2.04 -5.41 -5.71
C SER A 31 3.54 -5.35 -5.48
N ASP A 32 4.08 -6.31 -4.73
CA ASP A 32 5.51 -6.36 -4.40
C ASP A 32 6.34 -6.75 -5.64
N LEU A 33 5.74 -7.52 -6.55
CA LEU A 33 6.33 -7.92 -7.83
C LEU A 33 5.89 -7.02 -8.99
N ALA A 34 4.90 -6.14 -8.77
CA ALA A 34 4.34 -5.31 -9.81
C ALA A 34 5.33 -4.25 -10.30
N TYR A 35 6.34 -3.86 -9.52
CA TYR A 35 7.35 -2.91 -9.98
C TYR A 35 8.20 -3.50 -11.13
N PRO A 36 8.44 -2.76 -12.24
CA PRO A 36 8.04 -1.38 -12.54
C PRO A 36 6.73 -1.22 -13.33
N PHE A 37 5.96 -2.29 -13.48
CA PHE A 37 4.68 -2.34 -14.19
C PHE A 37 3.47 -2.25 -13.23
N GLU A 38 3.28 -1.08 -12.63
CA GLU A 38 2.29 -0.85 -11.57
C GLU A 38 0.83 -0.81 -12.05
N LYS A 39 0.61 -0.80 -13.37
CA LYS A 39 -0.75 -0.79 -13.94
C LYS A 39 -1.36 -2.20 -13.93
N PRO A 40 -2.67 -2.34 -13.66
CA PRO A 40 -3.39 -3.59 -13.84
C PRO A 40 -3.25 -4.13 -15.26
N LEU A 41 -3.33 -5.45 -15.41
CA LEU A 41 -3.31 -6.09 -16.72
C LEU A 41 -4.64 -5.87 -17.44
N LEU A 42 -4.56 -5.55 -18.73
CA LEU A 42 -5.69 -5.30 -19.61
C LEU A 42 -5.89 -6.47 -20.59
N GLY A 43 -7.14 -6.72 -20.99
CA GLY A 43 -7.49 -7.86 -21.85
C GLY A 43 -7.58 -9.20 -21.11
N LYS A 44 -8.07 -10.23 -21.79
CA LYS A 44 -8.18 -11.59 -21.24
C LYS A 44 -6.82 -12.28 -21.24
N VAL A 45 -5.96 -11.95 -20.28
CA VAL A 45 -4.60 -12.48 -20.19
C VAL A 45 -4.66 -13.96 -19.80
N LYS A 46 -4.03 -14.82 -20.59
CA LYS A 46 -3.82 -16.24 -20.26
C LYS A 46 -2.51 -16.43 -19.51
N LYS A 47 -1.46 -15.75 -19.96
CA LYS A 47 -0.11 -15.86 -19.40
C LYS A 47 0.63 -14.53 -19.55
N VAL A 48 1.38 -14.15 -18.53
CA VAL A 48 2.37 -13.07 -18.62
C VAL A 48 3.69 -13.55 -18.03
N HIS A 49 4.74 -13.48 -18.83
CA HIS A 49 6.10 -13.69 -18.39
C HIS A 49 6.77 -12.33 -18.22
N THR A 50 7.35 -12.07 -17.05
CA THR A 50 8.09 -10.84 -16.76
C THR A 50 9.55 -11.17 -16.57
N ALA A 51 10.41 -10.44 -17.29
CA ALA A 51 11.84 -10.59 -17.21
C ALA A 51 12.54 -9.26 -16.92
N HIS A 52 13.45 -9.29 -15.95
CA HIS A 52 14.18 -8.12 -15.47
C HIS A 52 15.67 -8.24 -15.83
N TYR A 53 16.13 -7.37 -16.72
CA TYR A 53 17.51 -7.33 -17.17
C TYR A 53 18.19 -6.05 -16.71
N SER A 54 19.42 -6.15 -16.23
CA SER A 54 20.30 -4.98 -16.08
C SER A 54 21.57 -5.18 -16.89
N THR A 55 21.99 -4.15 -17.61
CA THR A 55 23.27 -4.14 -18.34
C THR A 55 24.12 -3.01 -17.79
N VAL A 56 25.33 -3.33 -17.36
CA VAL A 56 26.33 -2.34 -16.96
C VAL A 56 27.23 -2.12 -18.17
N VAL A 57 27.18 -0.92 -18.73
CA VAL A 57 28.08 -0.52 -19.82
C VAL A 57 29.30 0.10 -19.15
N THR A 58 30.32 -0.71 -18.86
CA THR A 58 31.58 -0.22 -18.29
C THR A 58 32.38 0.51 -19.37
N VAL A 59 32.42 1.84 -19.30
CA VAL A 59 32.99 2.76 -20.30
C VAL A 59 34.50 2.59 -20.53
N LEU A 60 35.19 1.73 -19.77
CA LEU A 60 36.65 1.59 -19.85
C LEU A 60 37.16 0.60 -20.90
N LYS A 61 36.32 -0.26 -21.51
CA LYS A 61 36.80 -1.34 -22.42
C LYS A 61 35.86 -1.78 -23.56
N ASP A 62 34.85 -1.00 -23.95
CA ASP A 62 33.87 -1.37 -24.99
C ASP A 62 33.25 -2.78 -24.85
N THR A 63 33.27 -3.34 -23.63
CA THR A 63 32.77 -4.69 -23.35
C THR A 63 31.44 -4.57 -22.63
N ILE A 64 30.36 -4.99 -23.30
CA ILE A 64 29.03 -5.09 -22.70
C ILE A 64 29.03 -6.31 -21.78
N LYS A 65 29.15 -6.10 -20.47
CA LYS A 65 28.85 -7.14 -19.49
C LYS A 65 27.36 -7.06 -19.14
N ARG A 66 26.61 -8.12 -19.48
CA ARG A 66 25.26 -8.32 -18.97
C ARG A 66 25.40 -8.82 -17.53
N GLU A 67 25.07 -7.99 -16.55
CA GLU A 67 25.13 -8.37 -15.14
C GLU A 67 23.71 -8.45 -14.55
N HIS A 68 23.35 -9.70 -14.23
CA HIS A 68 22.36 -10.19 -13.28
C HIS A 68 20.86 -9.86 -13.47
N PHE A 69 20.13 -10.98 -13.60
CA PHE A 69 18.69 -11.18 -13.45
C PHE A 69 18.31 -11.03 -11.98
N VAL A 70 17.50 -10.02 -11.68
CA VAL A 70 17.09 -9.77 -10.29
C VAL A 70 15.93 -10.71 -9.96
N GLU A 71 14.90 -10.79 -10.80
CA GLU A 71 13.76 -11.71 -10.65
C GLU A 71 13.10 -11.92 -12.02
N ASN A 72 12.93 -13.18 -12.44
CA ASN A 72 12.07 -13.54 -13.56
C ASN A 72 10.90 -14.32 -13.00
N TYR A 73 9.69 -14.06 -13.51
CA TYR A 73 8.51 -14.79 -13.07
C TYR A 73 7.45 -14.87 -14.16
N THR A 74 6.53 -15.81 -13.97
CA THR A 74 5.42 -16.07 -14.87
C THR A 74 4.14 -16.17 -14.07
N TYR A 75 3.11 -15.45 -14.48
CA TYR A 75 1.73 -15.67 -14.03
C TYR A 75 0.93 -16.35 -15.14
N GLY A 76 0.12 -17.34 -14.76
CA GLY A 76 -0.91 -17.97 -15.58
C GLY A 76 -2.29 -17.74 -14.96
N PHE A 77 -3.26 -17.43 -15.80
CA PHE A 77 -4.63 -17.15 -15.38
C PHE A 77 -5.63 -18.05 -16.12
N ASP A 78 -6.77 -18.34 -15.48
CA ASP A 78 -7.93 -18.89 -16.18
C ASP A 78 -8.69 -17.80 -16.97
N GLU A 79 -9.68 -18.19 -17.78
CA GLU A 79 -10.49 -17.25 -18.58
C GLU A 79 -11.31 -16.27 -17.73
N ARG A 80 -11.57 -16.61 -16.47
CA ARG A 80 -12.29 -15.75 -15.51
C ARG A 80 -11.34 -14.76 -14.84
N GLY A 81 -10.02 -14.92 -15.01
CA GLY A 81 -8.97 -14.08 -14.47
C GLY A 81 -8.40 -14.50 -13.12
N ASN A 82 -8.72 -15.72 -12.66
CA ASN A 82 -8.10 -16.27 -11.46
C ASN A 82 -6.68 -16.72 -11.75
N GLU A 83 -5.73 -16.40 -10.88
CA GLU A 83 -4.36 -16.89 -10.97
C GLU A 83 -4.35 -18.40 -10.68
N ILE A 84 -3.95 -19.19 -11.67
CA ILE A 84 -3.89 -20.67 -11.60
C ILE A 84 -2.47 -21.21 -11.56
N GLU A 85 -1.48 -20.39 -11.93
CA GLU A 85 -0.08 -20.77 -11.94
C GLU A 85 0.78 -19.54 -11.67
N PHE A 86 1.78 -19.70 -10.82
CA PHE A 86 2.81 -18.71 -10.62
C PHE A 86 4.18 -19.39 -10.54
N ILE A 87 5.17 -18.89 -11.26
CA ILE A 87 6.50 -19.50 -11.36
C ILE A 87 7.55 -18.41 -11.16
N LYS A 88 8.53 -18.66 -10.29
CA LYS A 88 9.75 -17.84 -10.19
C LYS A 88 10.96 -18.63 -10.70
N TYR A 89 11.84 -17.93 -11.41
CA TYR A 89 13.04 -18.52 -12.00
C TYR A 89 14.31 -17.98 -11.36
N ASP A 90 15.35 -18.81 -11.33
CA ASP A 90 16.67 -18.46 -10.84
C ASP A 90 17.43 -17.66 -11.91
N LYS A 91 18.70 -17.35 -11.64
CA LYS A 91 19.56 -16.59 -12.56
C LYS A 91 19.95 -17.39 -13.81
N GLU A 92 19.89 -18.72 -13.77
CA GLU A 92 20.12 -19.63 -14.89
C GLU A 92 18.84 -19.85 -15.73
N GLY A 93 17.67 -19.44 -15.22
CA GLY A 93 16.37 -19.63 -15.85
C GLY A 93 15.67 -20.94 -15.45
N ASN A 94 16.16 -21.66 -14.45
CA ASN A 94 15.47 -22.82 -13.89
C ASN A 94 14.37 -22.37 -12.92
N ILE A 95 13.37 -23.20 -12.74
CA ILE A 95 12.28 -22.95 -11.79
C ILE A 95 12.79 -23.20 -10.37
N TRP A 96 12.79 -22.19 -9.51
CA TRP A 96 13.08 -22.39 -8.08
C TRP A 96 11.83 -22.31 -7.20
N ASN A 97 10.74 -21.73 -7.70
CA ASN A 97 9.44 -21.76 -7.03
C ASN A 97 8.33 -21.92 -8.06
N LYS A 98 7.39 -22.82 -7.78
CA LYS A 98 6.15 -22.97 -8.53
C LYS A 98 4.96 -23.06 -7.58
N GLU A 99 3.94 -22.26 -7.86
CA GLU A 99 2.63 -22.33 -7.25
C GLU A 99 1.56 -22.70 -8.29
N ILE A 100 0.63 -23.57 -7.92
CA ILE A 100 -0.52 -23.98 -8.73
C ILE A 100 -1.79 -23.81 -7.90
N LYS A 101 -2.83 -23.22 -8.49
CA LYS A 101 -4.12 -22.97 -7.84
C LYS A 101 -5.27 -23.54 -8.68
N LYS A 102 -6.32 -24.01 -8.00
CA LYS A 102 -7.57 -24.48 -8.64
C LYS A 102 -8.76 -23.81 -7.97
N TYR A 103 -9.76 -23.44 -8.77
CA TYR A 103 -10.95 -22.73 -8.30
C TYR A 103 -12.22 -23.47 -8.73
N ASN A 104 -13.28 -23.31 -7.94
CA ASN A 104 -14.62 -23.71 -8.36
C ASN A 104 -15.23 -22.68 -9.34
N GLU A 105 -16.45 -22.95 -9.80
CA GLU A 105 -17.18 -22.08 -10.74
C GLU A 105 -17.56 -20.71 -10.17
N LYS A 106 -17.50 -20.54 -8.85
CA LYS A 106 -17.78 -19.29 -8.14
C LYS A 106 -16.50 -18.52 -7.77
N ASP A 107 -15.39 -18.77 -8.48
CA ASP A 107 -14.07 -18.15 -8.27
C ASP A 107 -13.48 -18.37 -6.86
N ARG A 108 -13.83 -19.47 -6.16
CA ARG A 108 -13.27 -19.80 -4.84
C ARG A 108 -12.17 -20.85 -4.94
N LEU A 109 -11.05 -20.59 -4.28
CA LEU A 109 -9.88 -21.46 -4.24
C LEU A 109 -10.26 -22.80 -3.62
N LEU A 110 -10.08 -23.91 -4.32
CA LEU A 110 -10.30 -25.26 -3.82
C LEU A 110 -9.00 -25.92 -3.37
N TYR A 111 -7.90 -25.54 -4.01
CA TYR A 111 -6.60 -26.16 -3.82
C TYR A 111 -5.50 -25.20 -4.21
N SER A 112 -4.42 -25.18 -3.44
CA SER A 112 -3.14 -24.62 -3.85
C SER A 112 -1.99 -25.56 -3.53
N LYS A 113 -0.95 -25.53 -4.34
CA LYS A 113 0.31 -26.23 -4.10
C LYS A 113 1.46 -25.31 -4.42
N GLU A 114 2.35 -25.10 -3.45
CA GLU A 114 3.63 -24.45 -3.64
C GLU A 114 4.76 -25.48 -3.58
N THR A 115 5.76 -25.33 -4.43
CA THR A 115 6.96 -26.17 -4.45
C THR A 115 8.16 -25.26 -4.65
N LYS A 116 9.06 -25.22 -3.67
CA LYS A 116 10.31 -24.43 -3.72
C LYS A 116 11.51 -25.35 -3.69
N ILE A 117 12.48 -25.07 -4.56
CA ILE A 117 13.80 -25.70 -4.53
C ILE A 117 14.70 -24.84 -3.66
N LEU A 118 15.21 -25.42 -2.57
CA LEU A 118 16.10 -24.77 -1.61
C LEU A 118 17.57 -25.14 -1.84
N GLY A 119 17.82 -26.33 -2.41
CA GLY A 119 19.15 -26.87 -2.72
C GLY A 119 19.07 -28.03 -3.72
N GLU A 120 20.20 -28.69 -4.01
CA GLU A 120 20.26 -29.79 -5.01
C GLU A 120 19.30 -30.95 -4.70
N ASP A 121 19.04 -31.24 -3.42
CA ASP A 121 18.12 -32.29 -2.96
C ASP A 121 17.11 -31.80 -1.90
N GLU A 122 16.98 -30.48 -1.72
CA GLU A 122 16.13 -29.88 -0.69
C GLU A 122 14.93 -29.21 -1.35
N THR A 123 13.74 -29.76 -1.13
CA THR A 123 12.48 -29.23 -1.67
C THR A 123 11.51 -28.95 -0.54
N TYR A 124 10.96 -27.75 -0.52
CA TYR A 124 9.83 -27.38 0.31
C TYR A 124 8.54 -27.58 -0.47
N ILE A 125 7.55 -28.23 0.15
CA ILE A 125 6.22 -28.42 -0.42
C ILE A 125 5.18 -27.94 0.56
N GLU A 126 4.26 -27.11 0.08
CA GLU A 126 3.05 -26.76 0.82
C GLU A 126 1.83 -27.06 -0.04
N GLU A 127 0.90 -27.87 0.46
CA GLU A 127 -0.36 -28.17 -0.19
C GLU A 127 -1.53 -27.78 0.70
N ASN A 128 -2.43 -26.95 0.17
CA ASN A 128 -3.61 -26.49 0.87
C ASN A 128 -4.88 -26.91 0.12
N SER A 129 -5.90 -27.32 0.87
CA SER A 129 -7.22 -27.64 0.33
C SER A 129 -8.32 -26.95 1.13
N TYR A 130 -9.36 -26.51 0.42
CA TYR A 130 -10.40 -25.66 0.98
C TYR A 130 -11.78 -26.20 0.62
N SER A 131 -12.64 -26.35 1.63
CA SER A 131 -14.02 -26.79 1.47
C SER A 131 -14.98 -25.69 1.91
N TYR A 132 -16.09 -25.55 1.17
CA TYR A 132 -17.09 -24.52 1.40
C TYR A 132 -18.48 -25.14 1.57
N ASN A 133 -19.34 -24.51 2.37
CA ASN A 133 -20.76 -24.86 2.37
C ASN A 133 -21.48 -24.30 1.13
N ASP A 134 -22.76 -24.67 0.94
CA ASP A 134 -23.56 -24.29 -0.24
C ASP A 134 -23.71 -22.77 -0.43
N LYS A 135 -23.74 -22.03 0.70
CA LYS A 135 -23.78 -20.57 0.72
C LYS A 135 -22.41 -19.96 0.39
N GLY A 136 -21.35 -20.73 0.62
CA GLY A 136 -20.00 -20.39 0.22
C GLY A 136 -19.02 -19.95 1.27
N PHE A 137 -19.35 -20.18 2.52
CA PHE A 137 -18.42 -19.94 3.61
C PHE A 137 -17.45 -21.11 3.72
N LEU A 138 -16.18 -20.81 3.94
CA LEU A 138 -15.13 -21.80 4.20
C LEU A 138 -15.53 -22.58 5.44
N ILE A 139 -15.58 -23.91 5.36
CA ILE A 139 -15.93 -24.79 6.50
C ILE A 139 -14.73 -25.62 6.94
N GLU A 140 -13.77 -25.84 6.06
CA GLU A 140 -12.56 -26.59 6.35
C GLU A 140 -11.41 -26.11 5.46
N GLU A 141 -10.24 -25.95 6.08
CA GLU A 141 -8.95 -25.76 5.44
C GLU A 141 -8.01 -26.86 5.94
N LYS A 142 -7.26 -27.50 5.04
CA LYS A 142 -6.21 -28.45 5.39
C LYS A 142 -4.92 -28.04 4.72
N SER A 143 -3.84 -28.03 5.48
CA SER A 143 -2.49 -27.84 4.98
C SER A 143 -1.64 -29.09 5.22
N TYR A 144 -0.81 -29.40 4.25
CA TYR A 144 0.31 -30.31 4.34
C TYR A 144 1.57 -29.52 4.01
N GLU A 145 2.55 -29.57 4.89
CA GLU A 145 3.82 -28.90 4.72
C GLU A 145 4.93 -29.94 4.88
N GLU A 146 5.80 -30.04 3.89
CA GLU A 146 7.02 -30.83 3.93
C GLU A 146 8.19 -29.86 3.81
N ASP A 147 8.88 -29.67 4.93
CA ASP A 147 9.99 -28.74 5.05
C ASP A 147 11.26 -29.54 5.41
N PRO A 148 12.38 -29.37 4.69
CA PRO A 148 13.60 -30.13 4.95
C PRO A 148 14.17 -29.97 6.37
N ASP A 149 13.97 -28.82 7.00
CA ASP A 149 14.53 -28.48 8.32
C ASP A 149 13.61 -28.94 9.46
N THR A 150 12.29 -28.76 9.29
CA THR A 150 11.29 -28.99 10.35
C THR A 150 10.48 -30.27 10.19
N GLY A 151 10.59 -30.92 9.02
CA GLY A 151 9.92 -32.16 8.67
C GLY A 151 8.50 -31.95 8.17
N ILE A 152 7.67 -32.97 8.35
CA ILE A 152 6.29 -32.98 7.86
C ILE A 152 5.34 -32.42 8.93
N SER A 153 4.50 -31.46 8.53
CA SER A 153 3.42 -30.94 9.37
C SER A 153 2.08 -30.99 8.66
N HIS A 154 1.05 -31.39 9.40
CA HIS A 154 -0.34 -31.36 8.96
C HIS A 154 -1.10 -30.36 9.80
N ARG A 155 -1.86 -29.48 9.14
CA ARG A 155 -2.76 -28.56 9.84
C ARG A 155 -4.17 -28.72 9.29
N ARG A 156 -5.14 -28.52 10.16
CA ARG A 156 -6.55 -28.54 9.80
C ARG A 156 -7.28 -27.47 10.58
N GLU A 157 -8.00 -26.62 9.89
CA GLU A 157 -8.83 -25.58 10.49
C GLU A 157 -10.29 -25.78 10.10
N LEU A 158 -11.19 -25.73 11.09
CA LEU A 158 -12.62 -25.95 10.93
C LEU A 158 -13.40 -24.70 11.32
N TYR A 159 -14.46 -24.42 10.57
CA TYR A 159 -15.31 -23.25 10.78
C TYR A 159 -16.77 -23.67 10.83
N LYS A 160 -17.48 -23.26 11.89
CA LYS A 160 -18.92 -23.49 12.04
C LYS A 160 -19.65 -22.17 12.07
N TYR A 161 -20.80 -22.13 11.42
CA TYR A 161 -21.62 -20.94 11.29
C TYR A 161 -23.02 -21.19 11.86
N ASN A 162 -23.65 -20.14 12.39
CA ASN A 162 -25.07 -20.18 12.70
C ASN A 162 -25.94 -19.97 11.42
N ASN A 163 -27.26 -19.97 11.59
CA ASN A 163 -28.20 -19.78 10.49
C ASN A 163 -28.05 -18.42 9.78
N ASP A 164 -27.63 -17.39 10.52
CA ASP A 164 -27.33 -16.04 10.04
C ASP A 164 -25.94 -15.93 9.38
N GLN A 165 -25.25 -17.05 9.16
CA GLN A 165 -23.96 -17.13 8.47
C GLN A 165 -22.81 -16.45 9.24
N LYS A 166 -22.91 -16.39 10.56
CA LYS A 166 -21.86 -15.87 11.44
C LYS A 166 -21.06 -17.00 12.04
N LEU A 167 -19.74 -16.83 12.07
CA LEU A 167 -18.81 -17.79 12.63
C LEU A 167 -19.08 -17.94 14.13
N ILE A 168 -19.47 -19.12 14.59
CA ILE A 168 -19.73 -19.41 16.01
C ILE A 168 -18.62 -20.22 16.65
N GLU A 169 -17.84 -20.95 15.84
CA GLU A 169 -16.72 -21.75 16.30
C GLU A 169 -15.63 -21.83 15.23
N ASN A 170 -14.38 -21.71 15.68
CA ASN A 170 -13.18 -21.98 14.88
C ASN A 170 -12.26 -22.93 15.66
N SER A 171 -11.81 -24.01 15.02
CA SER A 171 -10.94 -25.00 15.65
C SER A 171 -9.74 -25.29 14.76
N TYR A 172 -8.54 -25.20 15.33
CA TYR A 172 -7.28 -25.44 14.65
C TYR A 172 -6.55 -26.63 15.28
N TYR A 173 -6.23 -27.59 14.42
CA TYR A 173 -5.55 -28.83 14.72
C TYR A 173 -4.17 -28.82 14.07
N SER A 174 -3.17 -29.29 14.79
CA SER A 174 -1.83 -29.59 14.28
C SER A 174 -1.55 -31.07 14.53
N ASN A 175 -1.21 -31.82 13.48
CA ASN A 175 -1.01 -33.27 13.52
C ASN A 175 -2.14 -33.98 14.29
N ASP A 176 -3.38 -33.70 13.87
CA ASP A 176 -4.64 -34.20 14.45
C ASP A 176 -4.92 -33.84 15.93
N SER A 177 -4.05 -33.06 16.56
CA SER A 177 -4.24 -32.58 17.92
C SER A 177 -4.86 -31.18 17.93
N LEU A 178 -5.98 -31.00 18.63
CA LEU A 178 -6.62 -29.69 18.81
C LEU A 178 -5.69 -28.76 19.61
N LYS A 179 -5.19 -27.71 18.96
CA LYS A 179 -4.28 -26.72 19.56
C LYS A 179 -4.99 -25.44 19.96
N ARG A 180 -5.94 -25.00 19.12
CA ARG A 180 -6.69 -23.76 19.36
C ARG A 180 -8.17 -24.00 19.07
N GLN A 181 -9.03 -23.50 19.95
CA GLN A 181 -10.47 -23.40 19.69
C GLN A 181 -10.95 -22.01 20.08
N VAL A 182 -11.85 -21.45 19.29
CA VAL A 182 -12.44 -20.14 19.55
C VAL A 182 -13.95 -20.23 19.40
N LEU A 183 -14.67 -19.79 20.43
CA LEU A 183 -16.13 -19.70 20.42
C LEU A 183 -16.55 -18.24 20.35
N TYR A 184 -17.59 -17.96 19.57
CA TYR A 184 -18.11 -16.62 19.32
C TYR A 184 -19.59 -16.54 19.66
N TRP A 185 -20.00 -15.44 20.29
CA TRP A 185 -21.39 -15.14 20.59
C TRP A 185 -21.74 -13.74 20.11
N TYR A 186 -22.95 -13.58 19.60
CA TYR A 186 -23.44 -12.33 19.02
C TYR A 186 -24.69 -11.84 19.73
N ASP A 187 -24.90 -10.54 19.74
CA ASP A 187 -26.18 -9.95 20.12
C ASP A 187 -27.24 -10.13 19.01
N ASN A 188 -28.47 -9.69 19.28
CA ASN A 188 -29.59 -9.77 18.34
C ASN A 188 -29.48 -8.85 17.12
N LYS A 189 -28.68 -7.78 17.21
CA LYS A 189 -28.35 -6.90 16.07
C LYS A 189 -27.22 -7.48 15.24
N GLY A 190 -26.51 -8.47 15.79
CA GLY A 190 -25.47 -9.17 15.13
C GLY A 190 -24.04 -8.75 15.45
N ASN A 191 -23.83 -7.91 16.46
CA ASN A 191 -22.51 -7.50 16.92
C ASN A 191 -21.89 -8.61 17.76
N LEU A 192 -20.56 -8.77 17.71
CA LEU A 192 -19.84 -9.79 18.48
C LEU A 192 -19.89 -9.42 19.96
N LEU A 193 -20.61 -10.15 20.79
CA LEU A 193 -20.75 -9.90 22.22
C LEU A 193 -19.57 -10.45 23.03
N ARG A 194 -19.10 -11.64 22.65
CA ARG A 194 -18.06 -12.37 23.39
C ARG A 194 -17.25 -13.27 22.46
N LYS A 195 -15.97 -13.43 22.75
CA LYS A 195 -15.06 -14.41 22.15
C LYS A 195 -14.31 -15.15 23.26
N LEU A 196 -14.37 -16.48 23.28
CA LEU A 196 -13.62 -17.30 24.23
C LEU A 196 -12.58 -18.12 23.48
N PHE A 197 -11.31 -17.89 23.79
CA PHE A 197 -10.17 -18.53 23.15
C PHE A 197 -9.59 -19.60 24.08
N TYR A 198 -9.48 -20.81 23.57
CA TYR A 198 -8.84 -21.96 24.21
C TYR A 198 -7.52 -22.27 23.52
N LEU A 199 -6.50 -22.56 24.32
CA LEU A 199 -5.20 -23.06 23.89
C LEU A 199 -4.96 -24.43 24.56
N ASP A 200 -4.67 -25.45 23.76
CA ASP A 200 -4.51 -26.85 24.21
C ASP A 200 -5.65 -27.31 25.14
N ASN A 201 -6.89 -27.10 24.68
CA ASN A 201 -8.14 -27.41 25.39
C ASN A 201 -8.34 -26.68 26.74
N LYS A 202 -7.57 -25.65 27.04
CA LYS A 202 -7.73 -24.83 28.25
C LYS A 202 -8.15 -23.41 27.89
N PRO A 203 -9.11 -22.82 28.62
CA PRO A 203 -9.52 -21.45 28.35
C PRO A 203 -8.36 -20.51 28.68
N TYR A 204 -8.00 -19.66 27.72
CA TYR A 204 -6.82 -18.80 27.79
C TYR A 204 -7.21 -17.31 27.84
N THR A 205 -8.13 -16.87 26.98
CA THR A 205 -8.63 -15.48 27.01
C THR A 205 -10.15 -15.43 26.82
N ASP A 206 -10.83 -14.68 27.69
CA ASP A 206 -12.25 -14.33 27.54
C ASP A 206 -12.38 -12.85 27.19
N THR A 207 -12.81 -12.57 25.97
CA THR A 207 -13.01 -11.22 25.46
C THR A 207 -14.49 -10.87 25.41
N LYS A 208 -14.88 -9.73 25.98
CA LYS A 208 -16.23 -9.16 25.92
C LYS A 208 -16.22 -7.84 25.18
N PHE A 209 -17.31 -7.55 24.48
CA PHE A 209 -17.48 -6.33 23.69
C PHE A 209 -18.81 -5.68 24.05
N GLU A 210 -18.81 -4.37 24.17
CA GLU A 210 -19.99 -3.55 24.45
C GLU A 210 -20.12 -2.49 23.36
N TYR A 211 -21.36 -2.23 22.94
CA TYR A 211 -21.67 -1.33 21.83
C TYR A 211 -22.68 -0.25 22.23
N ASN A 212 -22.61 0.92 21.61
CA ASN A 212 -23.67 1.91 21.72
C ASN A 212 -24.91 1.53 20.89
N HIS A 213 -25.99 2.30 21.01
CA HIS A 213 -27.28 1.98 20.40
C HIS A 213 -27.27 1.89 18.86
N ILE A 214 -26.34 2.58 18.19
CA ILE A 214 -26.14 2.54 16.73
C ILE A 214 -25.08 1.50 16.29
N GLY A 215 -24.47 0.75 17.21
CA GLY A 215 -23.59 -0.38 16.90
C GLY A 215 -22.09 -0.09 16.86
N ASN A 216 -21.61 1.04 17.39
CA ASN A 216 -20.16 1.25 17.54
C ASN A 216 -19.66 0.62 18.83
N LEU A 217 -18.47 0.01 18.76
CA LEU A 217 -17.77 -0.56 19.90
C LEU A 217 -17.41 0.56 20.88
N ILE A 218 -17.93 0.52 22.10
CA ILE A 218 -17.60 1.48 23.17
C ILE A 218 -16.63 0.90 24.19
N LYS A 219 -16.56 -0.43 24.29
CA LYS A 219 -15.65 -1.10 25.21
C LYS A 219 -15.30 -2.50 24.75
N LYS A 220 -14.04 -2.87 24.88
CA LYS A 220 -13.52 -4.23 24.72
C LYS A 220 -12.78 -4.60 26.00
N THR A 221 -13.10 -5.72 26.59
CA THR A 221 -12.41 -6.24 27.78
C THR A 221 -11.83 -7.60 27.47
N GLU A 222 -10.51 -7.75 27.59
CA GLU A 222 -9.76 -8.98 27.38
C GLU A 222 -9.27 -9.47 28.74
N ASN A 223 -9.80 -10.60 29.22
CA ASN A 223 -9.36 -11.21 30.48
C ASN A 223 -8.48 -12.43 30.16
N TYR A 224 -7.22 -12.40 30.60
CA TYR A 224 -6.27 -13.49 30.45
C TYR A 224 -6.40 -14.43 31.64
N ILE A 225 -7.08 -15.55 31.44
CA ILE A 225 -7.58 -16.42 32.51
C ILE A 225 -6.45 -17.01 33.35
N LYS A 226 -5.30 -17.32 32.72
CA LYS A 226 -4.16 -17.93 33.42
C LYS A 226 -3.44 -16.96 34.36
N THR A 227 -3.33 -15.70 33.96
CA THR A 227 -2.57 -14.68 34.71
C THR A 227 -3.48 -13.78 35.54
N ASP A 228 -4.80 -13.91 35.39
CA ASP A 228 -5.82 -12.98 35.91
C ASP A 228 -5.60 -11.53 35.48
N TYR A 229 -4.83 -11.33 34.39
CA TYR A 229 -4.53 -10.01 33.86
C TYR A 229 -5.69 -9.52 33.00
N LYS A 230 -6.06 -8.25 33.17
CA LYS A 230 -7.17 -7.65 32.45
C LYS A 230 -6.72 -6.44 31.64
N HIS A 231 -7.16 -6.43 30.38
CA HIS A 231 -6.96 -5.30 29.48
C HIS A 231 -8.29 -4.76 28.99
N VAL A 232 -8.51 -3.45 29.12
CA VAL A 232 -9.74 -2.76 28.72
C VAL A 232 -9.40 -1.68 27.70
N LYS A 233 -10.10 -1.70 26.57
CA LYS A 233 -10.11 -0.62 25.58
C LYS A 233 -11.45 0.07 25.64
N GLN A 234 -11.46 1.39 25.75
CA GLN A 234 -12.69 2.18 25.74
C GLN A 234 -12.67 3.19 24.60
N TYR A 235 -13.83 3.42 24.01
CA TYR A 235 -14.00 4.30 22.85
C TYR A 235 -15.18 5.24 23.08
N GLU A 236 -14.96 6.52 22.80
CA GLU A 236 -16.01 7.54 22.87
C GLU A 236 -16.19 8.19 21.49
N TYR A 237 -17.44 8.53 21.20
CA TYR A 237 -17.85 9.10 19.93
C TYR A 237 -18.63 10.39 20.17
N ASP A 238 -18.50 11.34 19.26
CA ASP A 238 -19.34 12.53 19.28
C ASP A 238 -20.76 12.24 18.73
N ALA A 239 -21.63 13.26 18.77
CA ALA A 239 -23.01 13.17 18.28
C ALA A 239 -23.12 12.88 16.76
N LYS A 240 -22.02 12.99 16.00
CA LYS A 240 -21.95 12.67 14.56
C LYS A 240 -21.33 11.29 14.31
N ASN A 241 -21.15 10.51 15.37
CA ASN A 241 -20.54 9.19 15.33
C ASN A 241 -19.07 9.18 14.87
N ARG A 242 -18.32 10.24 15.19
CA ARG A 242 -16.87 10.29 14.97
C ARG A 242 -16.16 9.89 16.26
N LEU A 243 -15.15 9.02 16.17
CA LEU A 243 -14.31 8.66 17.32
C LEU A 243 -13.60 9.92 17.85
N ILE A 244 -13.72 10.17 19.16
CA ILE A 244 -13.10 11.34 19.82
C ILE A 244 -12.14 10.95 20.95
N LEU A 245 -12.27 9.74 21.50
CA LEU A 245 -11.38 9.24 22.53
C LEU A 245 -11.19 7.73 22.38
N PHE A 246 -9.96 7.26 22.53
CA PHE A 246 -9.63 5.87 22.74
C PHE A 246 -8.63 5.78 23.88
N THR A 247 -8.99 5.03 24.91
CA THR A 247 -8.11 4.73 26.05
C THR A 247 -7.80 3.25 26.13
N LYS A 248 -6.61 2.93 26.61
CA LYS A 248 -6.25 1.58 27.08
C LYS A 248 -6.09 1.64 28.59
N GLU A 249 -6.59 0.62 29.26
CA GLU A 249 -6.49 0.46 30.69
C GLU A 249 -6.07 -0.99 30.96
N ASP A 250 -5.10 -1.15 31.83
CA ASP A 250 -4.77 -2.42 32.44
C ASP A 250 -4.85 -2.31 33.96
N ASP A 251 -4.38 -3.33 34.68
CA ASP A 251 -4.54 -3.40 36.13
C ASP A 251 -3.83 -2.25 36.88
N ASP A 252 -2.78 -1.66 36.28
CA ASP A 252 -1.93 -0.65 36.91
C ASP A 252 -2.11 0.76 36.30
N THR A 253 -2.49 0.84 35.02
CA THR A 253 -2.43 2.08 34.24
C THR A 253 -3.66 2.34 33.42
N LYS A 254 -3.96 3.63 33.22
CA LYS A 254 -4.94 4.11 32.25
C LYS A 254 -4.30 5.15 31.36
N GLU A 255 -4.21 4.84 30.09
CA GLU A 255 -3.53 5.64 29.09
C GLU A 255 -4.52 6.13 28.03
N ILE A 256 -4.41 7.40 27.67
CA ILE A 256 -5.08 7.94 26.48
C ILE A 256 -4.22 7.57 25.28
N ILE A 257 -4.80 6.85 24.31
CA ILE A 257 -4.09 6.45 23.10
C ILE A 257 -4.41 7.38 21.94
N LEU A 258 -5.65 7.89 21.89
CA LEU A 258 -6.07 8.85 20.88
C LEU A 258 -7.08 9.79 21.50
N LYS A 259 -6.92 11.09 21.25
CA LYS A 259 -7.91 12.12 21.58
C LYS A 259 -8.05 13.06 20.40
N ILE A 260 -9.29 13.26 19.95
CA ILE A 260 -9.61 14.10 18.80
C ILE A 260 -10.62 15.16 19.24
N ILE A 261 -10.31 16.42 18.94
CA ILE A 261 -11.18 17.55 19.26
C ILE A 261 -11.68 18.17 17.97
N TYR A 262 -13.00 18.31 17.88
CA TYR A 262 -13.68 19.02 16.80
C TYR A 262 -14.32 20.30 17.32
N LYS A 263 -14.32 21.34 16.49
CA LYS A 263 -15.10 22.57 16.71
C LYS A 263 -15.74 22.98 15.40
N ASP A 264 -17.06 23.23 15.42
CA ASP A 264 -17.84 23.58 14.23
C ASP A 264 -17.62 22.59 13.06
N ASP A 265 -17.57 21.30 13.40
CA ASP A 265 -17.25 20.16 12.52
C ASP A 265 -15.83 20.08 11.95
N LEU A 266 -14.96 21.04 12.27
CA LEU A 266 -13.58 21.04 11.85
C LEU A 266 -12.71 20.36 12.91
N LEU A 267 -11.82 19.50 12.47
CA LEU A 267 -10.79 18.87 13.30
C LEU A 267 -9.81 19.94 13.77
N ILE A 268 -9.68 20.20 15.07
CA ILE A 268 -8.78 21.24 15.59
C ILE A 268 -7.58 20.70 16.36
N GLU A 269 -7.69 19.50 16.92
CA GLU A 269 -6.62 18.88 17.70
C GLU A 269 -6.65 17.36 17.57
N ILE A 270 -5.47 16.75 17.46
CA ILE A 270 -5.24 15.32 17.60
C ILE A 270 -4.11 15.11 18.59
N TYR A 271 -4.31 14.23 19.55
CA TYR A 271 -3.26 13.53 20.28
C TYR A 271 -3.30 12.06 19.88
N ASP A 272 -2.17 11.48 19.49
CA ASP A 272 -2.06 10.10 19.01
C ASP A 272 -0.78 9.44 19.55
N ASN A 273 -0.95 8.33 20.26
CA ASN A 273 0.13 7.50 20.80
C ASN A 273 0.00 6.03 20.38
N ARG A 274 -0.33 5.77 19.10
CA ARG A 274 -0.53 4.40 18.60
C ARG A 274 0.74 3.71 18.10
N ASP A 275 1.73 4.48 17.64
CA ASP A 275 2.87 3.98 16.84
C ASP A 275 4.23 4.20 17.55
N ASP A 276 4.27 4.10 18.88
CA ASP A 276 5.46 4.35 19.73
C ASP A 276 6.09 5.77 19.60
N GLU A 277 5.46 6.65 18.83
CA GLU A 277 5.74 8.08 18.73
C GLU A 277 4.51 8.88 19.16
N GLU A 278 4.60 9.68 20.23
CA GLU A 278 3.52 10.57 20.61
C GLU A 278 3.48 11.78 19.68
N VAL A 279 2.36 11.93 18.98
CA VAL A 279 2.13 13.02 18.04
C VAL A 279 0.98 13.89 18.52
N HIS A 280 1.23 15.19 18.62
CA HIS A 280 0.22 16.20 18.86
C HIS A 280 0.09 17.11 17.65
N ILE A 281 -1.11 17.22 17.08
CA ILE A 281 -1.38 18.02 15.90
C ILE A 281 -2.46 19.05 16.21
N PHE A 282 -2.17 20.32 15.97
CA PHE A 282 -3.13 21.41 16.02
C PHE A 282 -3.43 21.93 14.63
N TYR A 283 -4.71 22.13 14.34
CA TYR A 283 -5.19 22.68 13.07
C TYR A 283 -5.91 24.00 13.33
N SER A 284 -5.62 25.01 12.51
CA SER A 284 -6.32 26.30 12.55
C SER A 284 -6.98 26.59 11.22
N TYR A 285 -8.19 27.12 11.26
CA TYR A 285 -9.00 27.37 10.07
C TYR A 285 -9.43 28.83 10.00
N LYS A 286 -9.63 29.33 8.78
CA LYS A 286 -10.33 30.58 8.49
C LYS A 286 -11.34 30.31 7.38
N ASN A 287 -12.60 30.66 7.59
CA ASN A 287 -13.70 30.40 6.65
C ASN A 287 -13.75 28.92 6.19
N LYS A 288 -13.63 27.99 7.15
CA LYS A 288 -13.58 26.52 6.91
C LYS A 288 -12.39 26.02 6.07
N LYS A 289 -11.40 26.86 5.74
CA LYS A 289 -10.16 26.46 5.06
C LYS A 289 -9.00 26.37 6.04
N LEU A 290 -8.18 25.33 5.91
CA LEU A 290 -7.00 25.09 6.77
C LEU A 290 -5.93 26.15 6.49
N ILE A 291 -5.59 26.96 7.48
CA ILE A 291 -4.56 28.01 7.35
C ILE A 291 -3.25 27.67 8.04
N ASN A 292 -3.30 26.73 9.00
CA ASN A 292 -2.15 26.39 9.83
C ASN A 292 -2.28 24.96 10.35
N LYS A 293 -1.18 24.20 10.31
CA LYS A 293 -1.03 22.89 10.92
C LYS A 293 0.26 22.89 11.72
N VAL A 294 0.20 22.53 13.00
CA VAL A 294 1.36 22.44 13.89
C VAL A 294 1.45 21.00 14.35
N ILE A 295 2.55 20.33 14.02
CA ILE A 295 2.82 18.94 14.43
C ILE A 295 3.94 19.01 15.46
N SER A 296 3.70 18.48 16.65
CA SER A 296 4.70 18.31 17.70
C SER A 296 4.89 16.83 17.93
N LYS A 297 6.14 16.37 17.89
CA LYS A 297 6.50 14.99 18.24
C LYS A 297 7.29 15.01 19.55
N SER A 298 6.96 14.15 20.49
CA SER A 298 7.79 13.99 21.70
C SER A 298 9.00 13.08 21.39
N PHE A 299 10.14 13.40 21.99
CA PHE A 299 11.30 12.50 22.08
C PHE A 299 11.71 12.47 23.56
N PHE A 300 11.36 11.37 24.24
CA PHE A 300 11.72 11.07 25.64
C PHE A 300 11.24 12.09 26.70
N ASN A 301 10.57 11.60 27.75
CA ASN A 301 10.20 12.34 28.97
C ASN A 301 9.24 13.56 28.81
N GLY A 302 8.29 13.55 27.87
CA GLY A 302 7.22 14.55 27.83
C GLY A 302 7.65 15.98 27.42
N CYS A 303 8.88 16.14 26.91
CA CYS A 303 9.38 17.41 26.41
C CYS A 303 9.29 17.47 24.88
N TYR A 304 8.53 18.44 24.36
CA TYR A 304 8.40 18.69 22.92
C TYR A 304 9.56 19.58 22.43
N TYR A 305 10.51 19.01 21.69
CA TYR A 305 11.66 19.76 21.18
C TYR A 305 11.57 20.11 19.69
N ASP A 306 10.83 19.33 18.90
CA ASP A 306 10.66 19.57 17.48
C ASP A 306 9.18 19.72 17.13
N TYR A 307 8.79 20.92 16.72
CA TYR A 307 7.53 21.14 16.02
C TYR A 307 7.77 21.62 14.59
N ILE A 308 7.09 20.95 13.68
CA ILE A 308 6.94 21.36 12.29
C ILE A 308 5.66 22.17 12.23
N LYS A 309 5.73 23.34 11.61
CA LYS A 309 4.55 24.17 11.37
C LYS A 309 4.42 24.42 9.89
N GLU A 310 3.23 24.19 9.38
CA GLU A 310 2.84 24.43 8.00
C GLU A 310 1.80 25.55 7.99
N LYS A 311 2.06 26.62 7.24
CA LYS A 311 1.06 27.69 7.02
C LYS A 311 0.64 27.70 5.57
N ILE A 312 -0.65 27.89 5.31
CA ILE A 312 -1.22 27.89 3.96
C ILE A 312 -1.97 29.20 3.73
N LEU A 313 -1.76 29.80 2.56
CA LEU A 313 -2.50 30.94 2.07
C LEU A 313 -3.18 30.57 0.75
N TYR A 314 -4.43 31.00 0.58
CA TYR A 314 -5.23 30.72 -0.60
C TYR A 314 -5.40 31.97 -1.47
N ASP A 315 -5.66 31.77 -2.76
CA ASP A 315 -6.14 32.82 -3.65
C ASP A 315 -7.67 32.99 -3.55
N GLU A 316 -8.22 33.93 -4.33
CA GLU A 316 -9.65 34.25 -4.36
C GLU A 316 -10.52 33.09 -4.85
N LYS A 317 -9.98 32.23 -5.73
CA LYS A 317 -10.64 30.99 -6.18
C LYS A 317 -10.53 29.86 -5.15
N GLY A 318 -9.74 30.03 -4.10
CA GLY A 318 -9.54 29.04 -3.06
C GLY A 318 -8.46 28.00 -3.32
N ARG A 319 -7.59 28.22 -4.32
CA ARG A 319 -6.41 27.39 -4.61
C ARG A 319 -5.26 27.82 -3.70
N ILE A 320 -4.29 26.95 -3.45
CA ILE A 320 -3.14 27.27 -2.60
C ILE A 320 -2.26 28.30 -3.32
N LYS A 321 -2.20 29.51 -2.80
CA LYS A 321 -1.32 30.58 -3.32
C LYS A 321 0.09 30.46 -2.79
N LYS A 322 0.23 30.18 -1.49
CA LYS A 322 1.51 29.97 -0.82
C LYS A 322 1.41 28.93 0.29
N SER A 323 2.49 28.20 0.50
CA SER A 323 2.70 27.40 1.71
C SER A 323 4.06 27.72 2.34
N PHE A 324 4.17 27.51 3.65
CA PHE A 324 5.36 27.81 4.41
C PHE A 324 5.67 26.64 5.34
N ASP A 325 6.89 26.13 5.26
CA ASP A 325 7.38 25.12 6.19
C ASP A 325 8.27 25.82 7.21
N TYR A 326 7.90 25.67 8.47
CA TYR A 326 8.66 26.16 9.60
C TYR A 326 9.30 24.99 10.34
N LYS A 327 10.54 25.18 10.77
CA LYS A 327 11.19 24.33 11.78
C LYS A 327 11.55 25.23 12.96
N GLN A 328 11.03 24.90 14.15
CA GLN A 328 11.28 25.67 15.38
C GLN A 328 11.00 27.18 15.20
N ASN A 329 9.81 27.50 14.67
CA ASN A 329 9.33 28.87 14.36
C ASN A 329 10.13 29.67 13.31
N LYS A 330 11.17 29.08 12.70
CA LYS A 330 11.89 29.71 11.59
C LYS A 330 11.40 29.16 10.26
N ILE A 331 11.05 30.06 9.33
CA ILE A 331 10.70 29.68 7.96
C ILE A 331 11.91 28.98 7.34
N LYS A 332 11.74 27.70 7.01
CA LYS A 332 12.73 26.91 6.28
C LYS A 332 12.50 26.98 4.78
N LYS A 333 11.24 26.94 4.37
CA LYS A 333 10.83 26.92 2.97
C LYS A 333 9.56 27.74 2.79
N THR A 334 9.50 28.50 1.71
CA THR A 334 8.26 29.14 1.25
C THR A 334 8.01 28.70 -0.18
N TYR A 335 6.83 28.13 -0.43
CA TYR A 335 6.36 27.78 -1.75
C TYR A 335 5.36 28.83 -2.22
N THR A 336 5.47 29.26 -3.47
CA THR A 336 4.48 30.12 -4.14
C THR A 336 4.03 29.44 -5.42
N TYR A 337 2.73 29.27 -5.59
CA TYR A 337 2.14 28.55 -6.71
C TYR A 337 1.43 29.52 -7.66
N TYR A 338 1.62 29.30 -8.95
CA TYR A 338 1.00 30.05 -10.02
C TYR A 338 0.23 29.10 -10.92
N TYR A 339 -0.93 29.54 -11.37
CA TYR A 339 -1.89 28.70 -12.07
C TYR A 339 -2.26 29.30 -13.42
N ASP A 340 -2.59 28.44 -14.38
CA ASP A 340 -3.24 28.85 -15.62
C ASP A 340 -4.77 29.06 -15.44
N ASN A 341 -5.44 29.32 -16.56
CA ASN A 341 -6.90 29.49 -16.62
C ASN A 341 -7.71 28.20 -16.42
N LYS A 342 -7.07 27.03 -16.53
CA LYS A 342 -7.64 25.71 -16.26
C LYS A 342 -7.34 25.23 -14.83
N ASP A 343 -6.86 26.13 -13.97
CA ASP A 343 -6.51 25.87 -12.57
C ASP A 343 -5.37 24.84 -12.37
N ARG A 344 -4.50 24.65 -13.38
CA ARG A 344 -3.30 23.81 -13.30
C ARG A 344 -2.11 24.63 -12.84
N VAL A 345 -1.22 24.05 -12.04
CA VAL A 345 0.03 24.70 -11.60
C VAL A 345 0.96 24.83 -12.79
N ILE A 346 1.37 26.04 -13.15
CA ILE A 346 2.32 26.30 -14.26
C ILE A 346 3.69 26.74 -13.75
N LYS A 347 3.75 27.19 -12.50
CA LYS A 347 5.02 27.56 -11.86
C LYS A 347 4.90 27.38 -10.37
N THR A 348 5.96 26.85 -9.77
CA THR A 348 6.16 26.85 -8.33
C THR A 348 7.47 27.56 -8.02
N GLU A 349 7.51 28.46 -7.06
CA GLU A 349 8.74 29.09 -6.55
C GLU A 349 9.00 28.60 -5.14
N LEU A 350 10.21 28.12 -4.87
CA LEU A 350 10.68 27.73 -3.55
C LEU A 350 11.79 28.66 -3.08
N LEU A 351 11.55 29.33 -1.96
CA LEU A 351 12.54 30.15 -1.26
C LEU A 351 13.00 29.44 0.00
N TYR A 352 14.31 29.25 0.16
CA TYR A 352 14.91 28.70 1.38
C TYR A 352 15.28 29.80 2.37
N THR A 353 15.54 29.44 3.62
CA THR A 353 16.26 30.33 4.55
C THR A 353 17.66 30.60 4.01
N GLY A 354 18.03 31.87 3.80
CA GLY A 354 19.34 32.27 3.26
C GLY A 354 19.34 32.62 1.77
N ASP A 355 18.24 33.19 1.27
CA ASP A 355 18.05 33.79 -0.06
C ASP A 355 18.21 32.89 -1.30
N LYS A 356 18.59 31.62 -1.12
CA LYS A 356 18.57 30.62 -2.19
C LYS A 356 17.14 30.46 -2.74
N LYS A 357 16.98 30.62 -4.06
CA LYS A 357 15.69 30.50 -4.75
C LYS A 357 15.73 29.41 -5.81
N GLU A 358 14.77 28.50 -5.73
CA GLU A 358 14.51 27.49 -6.75
C GLU A 358 13.13 27.75 -7.36
N TYR A 359 12.92 27.36 -8.60
CA TYR A 359 11.59 27.34 -9.19
C TYR A 359 11.44 26.24 -10.24
N TRP A 360 10.20 25.82 -10.39
CA TRP A 360 9.75 24.82 -11.34
C TRP A 360 8.76 25.48 -12.30
N ILE A 361 8.88 25.20 -13.59
CA ILE A 361 7.90 25.59 -14.60
C ILE A 361 7.35 24.33 -15.22
N ASP A 362 6.03 24.16 -15.14
CA ASP A 362 5.32 23.02 -15.69
C ASP A 362 4.61 23.44 -16.98
N ASN A 363 4.93 22.76 -18.08
CA ASN A 363 4.36 22.99 -19.39
C ASN A 363 3.44 21.83 -19.75
N TYR A 364 2.28 22.16 -20.33
CA TYR A 364 1.26 21.18 -20.71
C TYR A 364 0.94 21.26 -22.20
N ASP A 365 0.55 20.14 -22.79
CA ASP A 365 -0.07 20.13 -24.11
C ASP A 365 -1.52 20.68 -24.08
N THR A 366 -2.18 20.68 -25.24
CA THR A 366 -3.53 21.23 -25.43
C THR A 366 -4.60 20.46 -24.67
N ILE A 367 -4.42 19.14 -24.52
CA ILE A 367 -5.34 18.22 -23.85
C ILE A 367 -5.07 18.09 -22.35
N GLY A 368 -3.89 18.49 -21.90
CA GLY A 368 -3.52 18.69 -20.52
C GLY A 368 -2.49 17.74 -19.94
N ASN A 369 -1.76 16.99 -20.76
CA ASN A 369 -0.63 16.19 -20.31
C ASN A 369 0.57 17.09 -19.99
N LEU A 370 1.31 16.77 -18.93
CA LEU A 370 2.56 17.44 -18.58
C LEU A 370 3.63 17.04 -19.60
N ILE A 371 4.15 17.98 -20.39
CA ILE A 371 5.15 17.71 -21.44
C ILE A 371 6.57 18.09 -21.03
N GLU A 372 6.72 19.04 -20.09
CA GLU A 372 8.03 19.46 -19.60
C GLU A 372 7.91 20.05 -18.21
N THR A 373 8.87 19.71 -17.33
CA THR A 373 9.10 20.42 -16.07
C THR A 373 10.52 20.98 -16.08
N ILE A 374 10.66 22.30 -15.96
CA ILE A 374 11.97 22.97 -15.93
C ILE A 374 12.33 23.33 -14.49
N TYR A 375 13.41 22.76 -13.97
CA TYR A 375 13.98 23.04 -12.66
C TYR A 375 15.06 24.11 -12.80
N LYS A 376 14.91 25.25 -12.14
CA LYS A 376 15.89 26.34 -12.19
C LYS A 376 16.30 26.78 -10.80
N ASN A 377 17.59 27.06 -10.68
CA ASN A 377 18.22 27.79 -9.59
C ASN A 377 19.21 28.79 -10.20
N ASP A 378 19.89 29.57 -9.37
CA ASP A 378 20.91 30.54 -9.78
C ASP A 378 22.07 29.88 -10.54
N ASP A 379 22.39 28.62 -10.22
CA ASP A 379 23.58 27.92 -10.74
C ASP A 379 23.29 26.88 -11.84
N TYR A 380 22.03 26.47 -12.04
CA TYR A 380 21.71 25.39 -12.99
C TYR A 380 20.27 25.41 -13.51
N ARG A 381 20.10 24.81 -14.69
CA ARG A 381 18.82 24.57 -15.34
C ARG A 381 18.74 23.10 -15.73
N ASP A 382 17.98 22.34 -14.96
CA ASP A 382 17.67 20.95 -15.21
C ASP A 382 16.24 20.85 -15.75
N LYS A 383 15.89 19.77 -16.43
CA LYS A 383 14.52 19.58 -16.92
C LYS A 383 14.14 18.12 -17.06
N ASP A 384 12.86 17.86 -16.88
CA ASP A 384 12.21 16.61 -17.29
C ASP A 384 11.39 16.88 -18.56
N SER A 385 11.50 16.01 -19.54
CA SER A 385 10.67 16.02 -20.76
C SER A 385 9.84 14.75 -20.84
N TYR A 386 8.59 14.89 -21.25
CA TYR A 386 7.62 13.79 -21.35
C TYR A 386 7.02 13.74 -22.75
N THR A 387 6.84 12.54 -23.30
CA THR A 387 6.15 12.34 -24.58
C THR A 387 5.06 11.29 -24.45
N TYR A 388 4.03 11.40 -25.27
CA TYR A 388 2.84 10.55 -25.19
C TYR A 388 2.45 10.02 -26.57
N ASP A 389 1.78 8.88 -26.61
CA ASP A 389 1.11 8.38 -27.81
C ASP A 389 -0.28 9.03 -27.99
N ASN A 390 -0.99 8.67 -29.07
CA ASN A 390 -2.33 9.19 -29.34
C ASN A 390 -3.41 8.71 -28.33
N ASN A 391 -3.11 7.70 -27.51
CA ASN A 391 -3.99 7.20 -26.45
C ASN A 391 -3.67 7.82 -25.08
N ASN A 392 -2.78 8.83 -25.02
CA ASN A 392 -2.27 9.46 -23.81
C ASN A 392 -1.43 8.52 -22.92
N ASN A 393 -0.86 7.46 -23.49
CA ASN A 393 0.13 6.65 -22.79
C ASN A 393 1.49 7.34 -22.82
N LEU A 394 2.18 7.39 -21.68
CA LEU A 394 3.53 7.95 -21.59
C LEU A 394 4.50 7.08 -22.40
N LEU A 395 5.15 7.63 -23.42
CA LEU A 395 6.14 6.96 -24.26
C LEU A 395 7.56 7.14 -23.74
N SER A 396 7.88 8.33 -23.22
CA SER A 396 9.21 8.57 -22.66
C SER A 396 9.21 9.61 -21.54
N LYS A 397 10.17 9.46 -20.63
CA LYS A 397 10.58 10.47 -19.65
C LYS A 397 12.09 10.66 -19.76
N ILE A 398 12.56 11.88 -19.99
CA ILE A 398 13.99 12.19 -20.07
C ILE A 398 14.35 13.28 -19.07
N THR A 399 15.29 12.99 -18.19
CA THR A 399 15.86 13.93 -17.22
C THR A 399 17.17 14.49 -17.76
N TYR A 400 17.25 15.81 -17.81
CA TYR A 400 18.42 16.57 -18.27
C TYR A 400 19.05 17.32 -17.11
N LYS A 401 20.38 17.22 -17.00
CA LYS A 401 21.20 18.09 -16.16
C LYS A 401 21.96 19.08 -17.03
N GLY A 402 21.58 20.36 -16.99
CA GLY A 402 21.93 21.31 -18.04
C GLY A 402 21.45 20.83 -19.42
N ASN A 403 22.35 20.78 -20.40
CA ASN A 403 22.04 20.28 -21.75
C ASN A 403 22.25 18.77 -21.93
N LYS A 404 22.71 18.06 -20.89
CA LYS A 404 23.04 16.64 -20.96
C LYS A 404 21.89 15.79 -20.42
N ALA A 405 21.35 14.89 -21.23
CA ALA A 405 20.43 13.86 -20.75
C ALA A 405 21.19 12.89 -19.82
N ILE A 406 20.76 12.80 -18.57
CA ILE A 406 21.38 11.94 -17.54
C ILE A 406 20.57 10.68 -17.28
N GLU A 407 19.24 10.75 -17.45
CA GLU A 407 18.34 9.61 -17.31
C GLU A 407 17.33 9.60 -18.46
N LYS A 408 17.07 8.44 -19.05
CA LYS A 408 16.04 8.26 -20.07
C LYS A 408 15.22 7.03 -19.72
N THR A 409 13.91 7.16 -19.71
CA THR A 409 12.98 6.03 -19.58
C THR A 409 12.09 5.97 -20.80
N PHE A 410 11.98 4.81 -21.44
CA PHE A 410 11.08 4.57 -22.57
C PHE A 410 10.09 3.46 -22.21
N TYR A 411 8.88 3.58 -22.73
CA TYR A 411 7.78 2.65 -22.50
C TYR A 411 7.23 2.17 -23.84
N THR A 412 7.04 0.86 -23.97
CA THR A 412 6.40 0.23 -25.12
C THR A 412 5.14 -0.48 -24.66
N TYR A 413 4.07 -0.35 -25.46
CA TYR A 413 2.76 -0.89 -25.17
C TYR A 413 2.35 -1.92 -26.23
N ASP A 414 1.56 -2.90 -25.85
CA ASP A 414 0.87 -3.76 -26.81
C ASP A 414 -0.48 -3.19 -27.26
N LYS A 415 -1.19 -3.93 -28.11
CA LYS A 415 -2.51 -3.54 -28.64
C LYS A 415 -3.60 -3.37 -27.56
N TYR A 416 -3.41 -3.94 -26.37
CA TYR A 416 -4.34 -3.84 -25.25
C TYR A 416 -3.93 -2.75 -24.24
N GLN A 417 -2.91 -1.94 -24.58
CA GLN A 417 -2.34 -0.89 -23.72
C GLN A 417 -1.60 -1.42 -22.49
N ASN A 418 -1.20 -2.69 -22.49
CA ASN A 418 -0.29 -3.20 -21.47
C ASN A 418 1.13 -2.78 -21.78
N ILE A 419 1.88 -2.34 -20.77
CA ILE A 419 3.31 -2.06 -20.92
C ILE A 419 4.04 -3.39 -21.11
N ILE A 420 4.66 -3.58 -22.27
CA ILE A 420 5.46 -4.76 -22.62
C ILE A 420 6.96 -4.53 -22.45
N LYS A 421 7.39 -3.28 -22.41
CA LYS A 421 8.81 -2.96 -22.24
C LYS A 421 9.02 -1.64 -21.52
N ILE A 422 9.97 -1.61 -20.59
CA ILE A 422 10.47 -0.39 -19.94
C ILE A 422 11.99 -0.37 -20.06
N GLU A 423 12.55 0.68 -20.67
CA GLU A 423 14.00 0.84 -20.82
C GLU A 423 14.46 2.07 -20.06
N LYS A 424 15.22 1.88 -18.98
CA LYS A 424 15.80 2.94 -18.16
C LYS A 424 17.30 3.03 -18.39
N TYR A 425 17.79 4.17 -18.86
CA TYR A 425 19.20 4.46 -19.08
C TYR A 425 19.68 5.48 -18.04
N ASN A 426 20.67 5.16 -17.22
CA ASN A 426 21.22 6.05 -16.19
C ASN A 426 22.76 5.97 -16.16
N ASN A 427 23.45 7.00 -16.66
CA ASN A 427 24.90 7.22 -16.56
C ASN A 427 25.78 5.95 -16.41
N GLY A 428 25.72 5.04 -17.39
CA GLY A 428 26.55 3.82 -17.45
C GLY A 428 25.85 2.51 -17.03
N LYS A 429 24.64 2.58 -16.50
CA LYS A 429 23.79 1.41 -16.23
C LYS A 429 22.44 1.53 -16.93
N ASN A 430 22.05 0.46 -17.60
CA ASN A 430 20.76 0.35 -18.27
C ASN A 430 19.95 -0.75 -17.59
N TYR A 431 18.66 -0.52 -17.42
CA TYR A 431 17.69 -1.50 -16.94
C TYR A 431 16.65 -1.69 -18.03
N ILE A 432 16.39 -2.94 -18.37
CA ILE A 432 15.40 -3.32 -19.37
C ILE A 432 14.44 -4.28 -18.66
N TYR A 433 13.17 -3.92 -18.64
CA TYR A 433 12.10 -4.75 -18.10
C TYR A 433 11.21 -5.15 -19.27
N GLU A 434 10.94 -6.43 -19.42
CA GLU A 434 10.14 -6.96 -20.53
C GLU A 434 8.99 -7.81 -20.00
N ARG A 435 7.86 -7.72 -20.69
CA ARG A 435 6.71 -8.59 -20.51
C ARG A 435 6.27 -9.19 -21.82
N THR A 436 6.10 -10.50 -21.80
CA THR A 436 5.53 -11.25 -22.92
C THR A 436 4.16 -11.78 -22.50
N PHE A 437 3.14 -11.43 -23.27
CA PHE A 437 1.76 -11.79 -23.00
C PHE A 437 1.24 -12.86 -23.96
N THR A 438 0.43 -13.76 -23.44
CA THR A 438 -0.47 -14.61 -24.20
C THR A 438 -1.88 -14.31 -23.75
N TYR A 439 -2.79 -14.13 -24.70
CA TYR A 439 -4.19 -13.81 -24.44
C TYR A 439 -5.08 -14.99 -24.81
N TYR A 440 -6.26 -15.06 -24.21
CA TYR A 440 -7.36 -15.86 -24.74
C TYR A 440 -7.90 -15.22 -26.03
N GLU A 441 -8.36 -16.06 -26.95
CA GLU A 441 -9.01 -15.61 -28.19
C GLU A 441 -10.39 -14.98 -27.96
#